data_AF-A0A4U5VQZ3-F1
#
_entry.id   AF-A0A4U5VQZ3-F1
#
_cell.length_a   1.000
_cell.length_b   1.000
_cell.length_c   1.000
_cell.angle_alpha   90.00
_cell.angle_beta   90.00
_cell.angle_gamma   90.00
#
_symmetry.space_group_name_H-M   'P 1'
#
loop_
_entity.id
_entity.type
_entity.pdbx_description
1 polymer ?
#
loop_
_entity_poly.entity_id
_entity_poly.type
_entity_poly.pdbx_seq_one_letter_code
_entity_poly.pdbx_strand_id
1 'polypeptide(L)'
;MTSTVLRYKGELCSGHGVCNCGFCQCAPDWQGENCNCSRRTDTCMSNLGLLCSGRGQCVCGACDCTQPGAYGATCDKCPTCPDACTMKKECVECKHFKRGKLFDDNTCSRICKDEIMLVDELVLHDTNAVNCTYKDEDDCLERFQYYEDASGKSILFVVKEPDCPKGPDILVVLLSVAGAILFLGLAALLIWKLLVTIHDRREFAKFEEERARAKWDTGHNPLYKGATSTFTNITYRGKD
;
A
#
# COMPACT_ATOMS: atom_id res chain seq x y z
N MET A 1 -31.27 -9.20 73.05
CA MET A 1 -30.66 -8.84 71.75
C MET A 1 -31.33 -9.70 70.69
N THR A 2 -32.22 -9.13 69.89
CA THR A 2 -32.80 -9.82 68.72
C THR A 2 -31.73 -9.89 67.65
N SER A 3 -31.17 -11.09 67.41
CA SER A 3 -30.20 -11.32 66.35
C SER A 3 -30.93 -11.31 65.00
N THR A 4 -30.98 -10.15 64.35
CA THR A 4 -31.51 -10.00 62.99
C THR A 4 -30.49 -10.50 61.99
N VAL A 5 -30.73 -11.68 61.42
CA VAL A 5 -29.91 -12.22 60.33
C VAL A 5 -30.06 -11.33 59.10
N LEU A 6 -28.93 -10.98 58.49
CA LEU A 6 -28.90 -10.18 57.28
C LEU A 6 -29.47 -10.98 56.10
N ARG A 7 -30.53 -10.45 55.49
CA ARG A 7 -31.15 -11.00 54.28
C ARG A 7 -30.74 -10.14 53.08
N TYR A 8 -30.47 -10.79 51.96
CA TYR A 8 -30.26 -10.11 50.68
C TYR A 8 -31.27 -10.66 49.67
N LYS A 9 -32.01 -9.77 49.01
CA LYS A 9 -33.15 -10.12 48.12
C LYS A 9 -34.18 -11.08 48.74
N GLY A 10 -34.38 -11.02 50.06
CA GLY A 10 -35.37 -11.83 50.79
C GLY A 10 -34.87 -13.20 51.28
N GLU A 11 -33.72 -13.67 50.77
CA GLU A 11 -33.12 -14.95 51.16
C GLU A 11 -32.10 -14.81 52.29
N LEU A 12 -32.08 -15.81 53.17
CA LEU A 12 -31.12 -15.89 54.28
C LEU A 12 -29.75 -16.23 53.71
N CYS A 13 -28.73 -15.40 54.00
CA CYS A 13 -27.37 -15.60 53.47
C CYS A 13 -27.32 -15.76 51.94
N SER A 14 -28.22 -15.06 51.24
CA SER A 14 -28.38 -15.12 49.77
C SER A 14 -28.55 -16.53 49.19
N GLY A 15 -28.97 -17.52 50.00
CA GLY A 15 -29.05 -18.92 49.57
C GLY A 15 -27.68 -19.60 49.36
N HIS A 16 -26.58 -18.93 49.72
CA HIS A 16 -25.20 -19.36 49.46
C HIS A 16 -24.39 -19.57 50.74
N GLY A 17 -25.07 -19.78 51.86
CA GLY A 17 -24.44 -20.02 53.14
C GLY A 17 -25.42 -20.50 54.20
N VAL A 18 -24.88 -20.89 55.35
CA VAL A 18 -25.65 -21.30 56.52
C VAL A 18 -25.57 -20.20 57.56
N CYS A 19 -26.73 -19.78 58.10
CA CYS A 19 -26.76 -18.82 59.19
C CYS A 19 -26.40 -19.50 60.52
N ASN A 20 -25.39 -18.96 61.23
CA ASN A 20 -25.01 -19.38 62.56
C ASN A 20 -24.95 -18.17 63.50
N CYS A 21 -25.81 -18.14 64.51
CA CYS A 21 -25.86 -17.09 65.55
C CYS A 21 -25.91 -15.64 65.03
N GLY A 22 -26.58 -15.39 63.89
CA GLY A 22 -26.71 -14.04 63.31
C GLY A 22 -25.69 -13.72 62.21
N PHE A 23 -24.69 -14.58 62.01
CA PHE A 23 -23.67 -14.43 60.97
C PHE A 23 -23.83 -15.49 59.89
N CYS A 24 -23.57 -15.12 58.64
CA CYS A 24 -23.61 -16.05 57.53
C CYS A 24 -22.25 -16.75 57.34
N GLN A 25 -22.25 -18.07 57.37
CA GLN A 25 -21.11 -18.91 56.98
C GLN A 25 -21.26 -19.27 55.50
N CYS A 26 -20.49 -18.60 54.64
CA CYS A 26 -20.60 -18.75 53.19
C CYS A 26 -20.02 -20.07 52.68
N ALA A 27 -20.61 -20.58 51.59
CA ALA A 27 -20.03 -21.66 50.81
C ALA A 27 -18.66 -21.24 50.21
N PRO A 28 -17.79 -22.21 49.84
CA PRO A 28 -16.40 -21.91 49.41
C PRO A 28 -16.27 -20.87 48.30
N ASP A 29 -17.22 -20.86 47.35
CA ASP A 29 -17.26 -19.98 46.17
C ASP A 29 -17.95 -18.63 46.43
N TRP A 30 -18.34 -18.33 47.67
CA TRP A 30 -19.08 -17.12 48.03
C TRP A 30 -18.42 -16.39 49.20
N GLN A 31 -18.61 -15.08 49.24
CA GLN A 31 -18.07 -14.20 50.27
C GLN A 31 -18.98 -13.00 50.54
N GLY A 32 -18.58 -12.19 51.52
CA GLY A 32 -19.33 -11.04 52.02
C GLY A 32 -20.19 -11.41 53.23
N GLU A 33 -20.64 -10.40 53.98
CA GLU A 33 -21.40 -10.59 55.22
C GLU A 33 -22.70 -11.38 55.02
N ASN A 34 -23.27 -11.32 53.81
CA ASN A 34 -24.52 -11.96 53.44
C ASN A 34 -24.33 -13.06 52.39
N CYS A 35 -23.09 -13.47 52.09
CA CYS A 35 -22.74 -14.43 51.04
C CYS A 35 -23.29 -14.09 49.64
N ASN A 36 -23.37 -12.79 49.32
CA ASN A 36 -23.94 -12.29 48.06
C ASN A 36 -22.90 -12.13 46.94
N CYS A 37 -21.62 -12.30 47.23
CA CYS A 37 -20.52 -12.02 46.31
C CYS A 37 -19.85 -13.33 45.88
N SER A 38 -19.89 -13.65 44.58
CA SER A 38 -19.19 -14.83 44.08
C SER A 38 -17.68 -14.61 44.03
N ARG A 39 -16.91 -15.64 44.40
CA ARG A 39 -15.45 -15.70 44.23
C ARG A 39 -15.05 -16.22 42.86
N ARG A 40 -16.00 -16.74 42.09
CA ARG A 40 -15.73 -17.27 40.76
C ARG A 40 -15.43 -16.14 39.78
N THR A 41 -14.54 -16.45 38.85
CA THR A 41 -14.04 -15.51 37.84
C THR A 41 -14.38 -15.93 36.40
N ASP A 42 -15.06 -17.06 36.22
CA ASP A 42 -15.40 -17.61 34.91
C ASP A 42 -16.30 -16.67 34.10
N THR A 43 -17.25 -16.02 34.76
CA THR A 43 -18.15 -15.01 34.15
C THR A 43 -17.43 -13.72 33.74
N CYS A 44 -16.26 -13.44 34.32
CA CYS A 44 -15.43 -12.28 34.01
C CYS A 44 -14.41 -12.55 32.89
N MET A 45 -14.33 -13.79 32.39
CA MET A 45 -13.32 -14.16 31.39
C MET A 45 -13.73 -13.69 30.00
N SER A 46 -12.87 -12.90 29.34
CA SER A 46 -13.10 -12.42 27.97
C SER A 46 -12.81 -13.52 26.92
N ASN A 47 -13.22 -13.27 25.67
CA ASN A 47 -12.88 -14.16 24.54
C ASN A 47 -11.35 -14.25 24.28
N LEU A 48 -10.59 -13.27 24.78
CA LEU A 48 -9.12 -13.23 24.71
C LEU A 48 -8.46 -14.06 25.83
N GLY A 49 -9.24 -14.66 26.73
CA GLY A 49 -8.71 -15.38 27.89
C GLY A 49 -8.16 -14.47 28.98
N LEU A 50 -8.45 -13.16 28.91
CA LEU A 50 -8.07 -12.18 29.91
C LEU A 50 -9.26 -11.85 30.81
N LEU A 51 -9.01 -11.74 32.10
CA LEU A 51 -9.99 -11.31 33.09
C LEU A 51 -10.40 -9.85 32.82
N CYS A 52 -11.69 -9.59 32.59
CA CYS A 52 -12.20 -8.26 32.26
C CYS A 52 -11.40 -7.56 31.14
N SER A 53 -10.95 -8.35 30.17
CA SER A 53 -10.12 -7.90 29.03
C SER A 53 -8.85 -7.12 29.44
N GLY A 54 -8.40 -7.25 30.69
CA GLY A 54 -7.29 -6.46 31.26
C GLY A 54 -7.63 -4.99 31.53
N ARG A 55 -8.90 -4.58 31.37
CA ARG A 55 -9.38 -3.19 31.49
C ARG A 55 -10.19 -2.92 32.76
N GLY A 56 -10.19 -3.88 33.69
CA GLY A 56 -11.01 -3.83 34.88
C GLY A 56 -10.66 -4.91 35.91
N GLN A 57 -11.47 -4.99 36.95
CA GLN A 57 -11.33 -5.99 38.02
C GLN A 57 -12.60 -6.82 38.12
N CYS A 58 -12.46 -8.13 38.33
CA CYS A 58 -13.61 -8.99 38.57
C CYS A 58 -14.04 -8.87 40.03
N VAL A 59 -15.18 -8.25 40.27
CA VAL A 59 -15.77 -8.04 41.59
C VAL A 59 -17.09 -8.81 41.65
N CYS A 60 -17.17 -9.80 42.52
CA CYS A 60 -18.38 -10.61 42.73
C CYS A 60 -18.90 -11.35 41.48
N GLY A 61 -18.00 -11.75 40.57
CA GLY A 61 -18.37 -12.42 39.31
C GLY A 61 -18.85 -11.47 38.21
N ALA A 62 -18.71 -10.15 38.39
CA ALA A 62 -18.95 -9.15 37.36
C ALA A 62 -17.71 -8.27 37.17
N CYS A 63 -17.48 -7.77 35.95
CA CYS A 63 -16.36 -6.88 35.69
C CYS A 63 -16.70 -5.44 36.06
N ASP A 64 -15.86 -4.86 36.91
CA ASP A 64 -15.80 -3.43 37.18
C ASP A 64 -14.73 -2.79 36.27
N CYS A 65 -15.17 -2.08 35.23
CA CYS A 65 -14.28 -1.53 34.22
C CYS A 65 -13.61 -0.26 34.74
N THR A 66 -12.30 -0.32 34.96
CA THR A 66 -11.51 0.80 35.51
C THR A 66 -10.90 1.67 34.41
N GLN A 67 -10.76 1.16 33.18
CA GLN A 67 -10.25 1.93 32.07
C GLN A 67 -11.31 2.93 31.56
N PRO A 68 -10.98 4.23 31.43
CA PRO A 68 -11.91 5.22 30.92
C PRO A 68 -12.41 4.89 29.50
N GLY A 69 -13.73 4.91 29.33
CA GLY A 69 -14.40 4.58 28.07
C GLY A 69 -14.48 3.08 27.75
N ALA A 70 -13.93 2.21 28.59
CA ALA A 70 -14.13 0.78 28.48
C ALA A 70 -15.45 0.36 29.16
N TYR A 71 -16.20 -0.52 28.51
CA TYR A 71 -17.49 -0.99 28.98
C TYR A 71 -17.82 -2.38 28.41
N GLY A 72 -19.00 -2.90 28.75
CA GLY A 72 -19.44 -4.25 28.41
C GLY A 72 -19.24 -5.23 29.57
N ALA A 73 -19.79 -6.44 29.43
CA ALA A 73 -19.80 -7.44 30.51
C ALA A 73 -18.39 -7.88 30.96
N THR A 74 -17.41 -7.82 30.04
CA THR A 74 -16.01 -8.17 30.28
C THR A 74 -15.06 -7.02 29.92
N CYS A 75 -15.55 -5.78 29.88
CA CYS A 75 -14.77 -4.59 29.52
C CYS A 75 -14.04 -4.70 28.16
N ASP A 76 -14.62 -5.43 27.21
CA ASP A 76 -14.04 -5.68 25.89
C ASP A 76 -14.32 -4.56 24.89
N LYS A 77 -15.32 -3.71 25.15
CA LYS A 77 -15.71 -2.60 24.29
C LYS A 77 -15.03 -1.33 24.75
N CYS A 78 -14.23 -0.70 23.89
CA CYS A 78 -13.62 0.60 24.18
C CYS A 78 -13.27 1.36 22.90
N PRO A 79 -14.20 2.16 22.34
CA PRO A 79 -13.92 2.99 21.17
C PRO A 79 -12.83 4.04 21.40
N THR A 80 -12.75 4.60 22.61
CA THR A 80 -11.78 5.64 22.95
C THR A 80 -10.38 5.10 23.25
N CYS A 81 -10.19 3.78 23.26
CA CYS A 81 -8.91 3.20 23.59
C CYS A 81 -7.96 3.19 22.37
N PRO A 82 -6.67 3.51 22.57
CA PRO A 82 -5.71 3.60 21.47
C PRO A 82 -5.45 2.26 20.77
N ASP A 83 -5.74 1.15 21.42
CA ASP A 83 -5.56 -0.21 20.90
C ASP A 83 -6.77 -0.78 20.16
N ALA A 84 -7.90 -0.05 20.12
CA ALA A 84 -9.11 -0.48 19.42
C ALA A 84 -8.83 -0.78 17.94
N CYS A 85 -8.12 0.10 17.24
CA CYS A 85 -7.76 -0.11 15.84
C CYS A 85 -6.83 -1.32 15.65
N THR A 86 -5.86 -1.53 16.53
CA THR A 86 -4.91 -2.65 16.43
C THR A 86 -5.62 -3.99 16.61
N MET A 87 -6.52 -4.09 17.58
CA MET A 87 -7.29 -5.32 17.79
C MET A 87 -8.27 -5.58 16.65
N LYS A 88 -9.00 -4.56 16.20
CA LYS A 88 -9.98 -4.71 15.11
C LYS A 88 -9.30 -4.97 13.76
N LYS A 89 -8.09 -4.45 13.54
CA LYS A 89 -7.25 -4.78 12.39
C LYS A 89 -7.08 -6.30 12.24
N GLU A 90 -6.73 -7.01 13.32
CA GLU A 90 -6.54 -8.47 13.24
C GLU A 90 -7.82 -9.20 12.81
N CYS A 91 -8.98 -8.68 13.19
CA CYS A 91 -10.26 -9.21 12.76
C CYS A 91 -10.61 -8.89 11.30
N VAL A 92 -10.26 -7.69 10.80
CA VAL A 92 -10.40 -7.33 9.39
C VAL A 92 -9.51 -8.22 8.52
N GLU A 93 -8.23 -8.33 8.87
CA GLU A 93 -7.25 -9.19 8.21
C GLU A 93 -7.72 -10.64 8.12
N CYS A 94 -8.20 -11.19 9.23
CA CYS A 94 -8.62 -12.58 9.22
C CYS A 94 -9.98 -12.82 8.52
N LYS A 95 -11.01 -12.03 8.83
CA LYS A 95 -12.36 -12.30 8.29
C LYS A 95 -12.50 -11.88 6.84
N HIS A 96 -11.94 -10.74 6.46
CA HIS A 96 -12.06 -10.19 5.11
C HIS A 96 -10.92 -10.68 4.21
N PHE A 97 -9.67 -10.37 4.55
CA PHE A 97 -8.51 -10.69 3.72
C PHE A 97 -8.02 -12.15 3.83
N LYS A 98 -8.56 -12.92 4.78
CA LYS A 98 -8.19 -14.33 5.02
C LYS A 98 -6.68 -14.52 5.23
N ARG A 99 -6.06 -13.62 6.00
CA ARG A 99 -4.63 -13.64 6.31
C ARG A 99 -4.35 -13.21 7.76
N GLY A 100 -3.12 -13.42 8.21
CA GLY A 100 -2.62 -13.03 9.55
C GLY A 100 -2.83 -14.08 10.63
N LYS A 101 -2.26 -13.84 11.82
CA LYS A 101 -2.16 -14.82 12.92
C LYS A 101 -3.49 -15.46 13.33
N LEU A 102 -4.56 -14.67 13.45
CA LEU A 102 -5.87 -15.20 13.84
C LEU A 102 -6.48 -16.15 12.80
N PHE A 103 -6.12 -15.95 11.53
CA PHE A 103 -6.48 -16.83 10.43
C PHE A 103 -5.64 -18.10 10.48
N ASP A 104 -4.32 -17.97 10.62
CA ASP A 104 -3.37 -19.08 10.67
C ASP A 104 -3.64 -20.02 11.85
N ASP A 105 -3.95 -19.46 13.04
CA ASP A 105 -4.26 -20.22 14.26
C ASP A 105 -5.71 -20.74 14.29
N ASN A 106 -6.53 -20.45 13.27
CA ASN A 106 -7.96 -20.80 13.21
C ASN A 106 -8.79 -20.32 14.42
N THR A 107 -8.37 -19.22 15.06
CA THR A 107 -9.04 -18.64 16.24
C THR A 107 -9.97 -17.47 15.90
N CYS A 108 -9.95 -17.03 14.64
CA CYS A 108 -10.72 -15.93 14.08
C CYS A 108 -12.20 -15.92 14.44
N SER A 109 -12.93 -17.01 14.16
CA SER A 109 -14.38 -17.09 14.38
C SER A 109 -14.75 -17.00 15.86
N ARG A 110 -13.83 -17.39 16.75
CA ARG A 110 -14.03 -17.36 18.20
C ARG A 110 -13.80 -15.96 18.78
N ILE A 111 -12.77 -15.27 18.30
CA ILE A 111 -12.34 -13.96 18.81
C ILE A 111 -13.12 -12.82 18.14
N CYS A 112 -13.23 -12.87 16.81
CA CYS A 112 -13.84 -11.80 16.01
C CYS A 112 -15.34 -12.04 15.86
N LYS A 113 -16.14 -11.46 16.74
CA LYS A 113 -17.61 -11.57 16.72
C LYS A 113 -18.30 -10.42 15.99
N ASP A 114 -17.58 -9.36 15.67
CA ASP A 114 -18.12 -8.19 14.98
C ASP A 114 -18.60 -8.53 13.56
N GLU A 115 -19.64 -7.84 13.13
CA GLU A 115 -20.15 -7.90 11.76
C GLU A 115 -19.31 -7.00 10.85
N ILE A 116 -18.96 -7.48 9.67
CA ILE A 116 -18.19 -6.72 8.68
C ILE A 116 -19.12 -6.35 7.53
N MET A 117 -19.18 -5.05 7.24
CA MET A 117 -19.86 -4.49 6.06
C MET A 117 -18.82 -3.89 5.12
N LEU A 118 -18.88 -4.30 3.85
CA LEU A 118 -17.99 -3.79 2.82
C LEU A 118 -18.62 -2.56 2.17
N VAL A 119 -17.90 -1.44 2.20
CA VAL A 119 -18.36 -0.15 1.67
C VAL A 119 -17.36 0.40 0.66
N ASP A 120 -17.84 1.28 -0.22
CA ASP A 120 -16.98 1.96 -1.19
C ASP A 120 -16.28 3.16 -0.54
N GLU A 121 -17.01 3.91 0.30
CA GLU A 121 -16.49 5.05 1.08
C GLU A 121 -16.97 5.00 2.53
N LEU A 122 -16.11 5.45 3.45
CA LEU A 122 -16.44 5.56 4.88
C LEU A 122 -17.20 6.85 5.15
N VAL A 123 -18.41 6.74 5.71
CA VAL A 123 -19.21 7.89 6.14
C VAL A 123 -18.75 8.33 7.53
N LEU A 124 -18.58 9.63 7.75
CA LEU A 124 -18.29 10.18 9.09
C LEU A 124 -19.54 10.05 9.98
N HIS A 125 -19.44 9.27 11.05
CA HIS A 125 -20.42 9.22 12.12
C HIS A 125 -19.84 9.94 13.36
N ASP A 126 -20.46 11.03 13.78
CA ASP A 126 -19.81 12.04 14.63
C ASP A 126 -19.63 11.68 16.12
N THR A 127 -20.33 10.68 16.67
CA THR A 127 -20.30 10.45 18.13
C THR A 127 -19.87 9.07 18.60
N ASN A 128 -20.01 8.01 17.80
CA ASN A 128 -19.74 6.62 18.21
C ASN A 128 -18.93 5.82 17.16
N ALA A 129 -18.12 6.49 16.34
CA ALA A 129 -17.30 5.83 15.33
C ALA A 129 -15.83 6.20 15.46
N VAL A 130 -14.97 5.22 15.18
CA VAL A 130 -13.52 5.34 15.16
C VAL A 130 -13.02 4.94 13.79
N ASN A 131 -12.35 5.87 13.12
CA ASN A 131 -11.71 5.59 11.83
C ASN A 131 -10.30 5.05 12.08
N CYS A 132 -10.01 3.91 11.48
CA CYS A 132 -8.75 3.20 11.60
C CYS A 132 -8.12 3.07 10.21
N THR A 133 -6.81 3.32 10.16
CA THR A 133 -6.02 3.17 8.94
C THR A 133 -4.74 2.43 9.25
N TYR A 134 -4.36 1.47 8.42
CA TYR A 134 -3.09 0.76 8.54
C TYR A 134 -2.53 0.41 7.16
N LYS A 135 -1.24 0.11 7.12
CA LYS A 135 -0.61 -0.46 5.93
C LYS A 135 -0.45 -1.96 6.09
N ASP A 136 -0.72 -2.70 5.03
CA ASP A 136 -0.46 -4.14 4.97
C ASP A 136 0.97 -4.46 4.50
N GLU A 137 1.24 -5.73 4.23
CA GLU A 137 2.56 -6.21 3.77
C GLU A 137 2.90 -5.78 2.34
N ASP A 138 1.88 -5.43 1.54
CA ASP A 138 2.00 -4.98 0.14
C ASP A 138 2.05 -3.44 0.03
N ASP A 139 2.26 -2.75 1.15
CA ASP A 139 2.24 -1.28 1.26
C ASP A 139 0.89 -0.63 0.85
N CYS A 140 -0.18 -1.43 0.80
CA CYS A 140 -1.53 -0.95 0.53
C CYS A 140 -2.11 -0.28 1.78
N LEU A 141 -2.74 0.88 1.59
CA LEU A 141 -3.37 1.62 2.69
C LEU A 141 -4.82 1.14 2.87
N GLU A 142 -5.01 0.39 3.95
CA GLU A 142 -6.29 -0.15 4.39
C GLU A 142 -7.03 0.83 5.29
N ARG A 143 -8.33 1.00 5.04
CA ARG A 143 -9.19 1.90 5.81
C ARG A 143 -10.43 1.16 6.28
N PHE A 144 -10.73 1.29 7.57
CA PHE A 144 -11.97 0.78 8.12
C PHE A 144 -12.48 1.68 9.23
N GLN A 145 -13.78 1.61 9.50
CA GLN A 145 -14.42 2.31 10.60
C GLN A 145 -15.05 1.30 11.56
N TYR A 146 -14.75 1.45 12.84
CA TYR A 146 -15.41 0.74 13.92
C TYR A 146 -16.55 1.61 14.45
N TYR A 147 -17.77 1.10 14.39
CA TYR A 147 -18.97 1.78 14.86
C TYR A 147 -19.74 0.90 15.85
N GLU A 148 -20.34 1.52 16.86
CA GLU A 148 -21.26 0.86 17.77
C GLU A 148 -22.63 1.50 17.73
N ASP A 149 -23.65 0.68 17.48
CA ASP A 149 -25.03 1.12 17.46
C ASP A 149 -25.58 1.36 18.88
N ALA A 150 -26.76 1.98 18.95
CA ALA A 150 -27.43 2.24 20.23
C ALA A 150 -27.85 0.96 20.99
N SER A 151 -27.88 -0.20 20.31
CA SER A 151 -28.16 -1.50 20.93
C SER A 151 -26.91 -2.16 21.53
N GLY A 152 -25.74 -1.55 21.33
CA GLY A 152 -24.44 -2.07 21.74
C GLY A 152 -23.89 -3.15 20.79
N LYS A 153 -24.43 -3.27 19.58
CA LYS A 153 -23.88 -4.12 18.52
C LYS A 153 -22.75 -3.37 17.81
N SER A 154 -21.61 -4.05 17.69
CA SER A 154 -20.41 -3.55 17.01
C SER A 154 -20.40 -3.95 15.54
N ILE A 155 -20.09 -2.97 14.69
CA ILE A 155 -20.04 -3.12 13.23
C ILE A 155 -18.72 -2.53 12.72
N LEU A 156 -18.08 -3.26 11.81
CA LEU A 156 -16.86 -2.84 11.12
C LEU A 156 -17.19 -2.54 9.66
N PHE A 157 -17.06 -1.28 9.25
CA PHE A 157 -17.15 -0.87 7.86
C PHE A 157 -15.75 -0.92 7.25
N VAL A 158 -15.52 -1.80 6.28
CA VAL A 158 -14.23 -1.97 5.62
C VAL A 158 -14.33 -1.49 4.18
N VAL A 159 -13.37 -0.69 3.73
CA VAL A 159 -13.33 -0.25 2.33
C VAL A 159 -13.00 -1.45 1.43
N LYS A 160 -13.79 -1.65 0.36
CA LYS A 160 -13.65 -2.83 -0.53
C LYS A 160 -12.30 -2.92 -1.24
N GLU A 161 -11.84 -1.80 -1.78
CA GLU A 161 -10.62 -1.73 -2.57
C GLU A 161 -9.61 -0.84 -1.83
N PRO A 162 -8.47 -1.40 -1.38
CA PRO A 162 -7.46 -0.62 -0.71
C PRO A 162 -6.66 0.26 -1.66
N ASP A 163 -6.16 1.38 -1.12
CA ASP A 163 -5.31 2.32 -1.84
C ASP A 163 -3.89 1.73 -1.97
N CYS A 164 -3.66 0.89 -2.97
CA CYS A 164 -2.35 0.30 -3.24
C CYS A 164 -1.48 1.20 -4.15
N PRO A 165 -0.16 1.28 -3.92
CA PRO A 165 0.75 1.92 -4.86
C PRO A 165 0.70 1.19 -6.20
N LYS A 166 0.22 1.86 -7.24
CA LYS A 166 0.26 1.33 -8.60
C LYS A 166 1.73 1.24 -9.03
N GLY A 167 2.15 0.06 -9.46
CA GLY A 167 3.47 -0.10 -10.08
C GLY A 167 3.66 0.84 -11.28
N PRO A 168 4.90 1.01 -11.78
CA PRO A 168 5.16 1.85 -12.94
C PRO A 168 4.31 1.37 -14.12
N ASP A 169 3.58 2.29 -14.75
CA ASP A 169 2.75 1.98 -15.90
C ASP A 169 3.63 1.46 -17.05
N ILE A 170 3.42 0.19 -17.41
CA ILE A 170 4.20 -0.51 -18.43
C ILE A 170 4.15 0.26 -19.76
N LEU A 171 3.01 0.87 -20.09
CA LEU A 171 2.85 1.66 -21.31
C LEU A 171 3.76 2.89 -21.30
N VAL A 172 3.83 3.60 -20.18
CA VAL A 172 4.67 4.79 -20.02
C VAL A 172 6.15 4.42 -20.13
N VAL A 173 6.57 3.32 -19.50
CA VAL A 173 7.94 2.81 -19.61
C VAL A 173 8.27 2.44 -21.06
N LEU A 174 7.40 1.70 -21.75
CA LEU A 174 7.61 1.30 -23.15
C LEU A 174 7.70 2.52 -24.09
N LEU A 175 6.78 3.48 -23.96
CA LEU A 175 6.77 4.68 -24.78
C LEU A 175 8.01 5.55 -24.54
N SER A 176 8.45 5.69 -23.29
CA SER A 176 9.65 6.46 -22.96
C SER A 176 10.91 5.82 -23.57
N VAL A 177 11.07 4.51 -23.47
CA VAL A 177 12.22 3.78 -24.04
C VAL A 177 12.19 3.84 -25.57
N ALA A 178 11.03 3.57 -26.19
CA ALA A 178 10.88 3.63 -27.64
C ALA A 178 11.17 5.03 -28.18
N GLY A 179 10.65 6.07 -27.50
CA GLY A 179 10.89 7.47 -27.84
C GLY A 179 12.36 7.85 -27.75
N ALA A 180 13.06 7.41 -26.71
CA ALA A 180 14.50 7.67 -26.56
C ALA A 180 15.33 7.03 -27.69
N ILE A 181 15.02 5.79 -28.07
CA ILE A 181 15.70 5.09 -29.17
C ILE A 181 15.46 5.82 -30.50
N LEU A 182 14.21 6.19 -30.79
CA LEU A 182 13.85 6.94 -32.00
C LEU A 182 14.58 8.29 -32.07
N PHE A 183 14.61 9.02 -30.96
CA PHE A 183 15.26 10.32 -30.88
C PHE A 183 16.77 10.22 -31.10
N LEU A 184 17.44 9.26 -30.44
CA LEU A 184 18.88 9.02 -30.63
C LEU A 184 19.19 8.59 -32.07
N GLY A 185 18.34 7.75 -32.68
CA GLY A 185 18.48 7.35 -34.08
C GLY A 185 18.35 8.53 -35.05
N LEU A 186 17.34 9.39 -34.87
CA LEU A 186 17.15 10.58 -35.68
C LEU A 186 18.29 11.59 -35.51
N ALA A 187 18.76 11.80 -34.28
CA ALA A 187 19.89 12.68 -34.00
C ALA A 187 21.17 12.19 -34.68
N ALA A 188 21.47 10.88 -34.62
CA ALA A 188 22.61 10.29 -35.30
C ALA A 188 22.51 10.44 -36.83
N LEU A 189 21.33 10.22 -37.42
CA LEU A 189 21.09 10.42 -38.85
C LEU A 189 21.24 11.89 -39.28
N LEU A 190 20.76 12.83 -38.47
CA LEU A 190 20.92 14.26 -38.72
C LEU A 190 22.38 14.68 -38.65
N ILE A 191 23.12 14.22 -37.64
CA ILE A 191 24.56 14.48 -37.50
C ILE A 191 25.32 13.88 -38.69
N TRP A 192 25.05 12.62 -39.04
CA TRP A 192 25.67 11.98 -40.21
C TRP A 192 25.38 12.77 -41.49
N LYS A 193 24.12 13.12 -41.74
CA LYS A 193 23.74 13.87 -42.94
C LYS A 193 24.40 15.24 -42.98
N LEU A 194 24.52 15.91 -41.83
CA LEU A 194 25.19 17.20 -41.71
C LEU A 194 26.69 17.09 -41.99
N LEU A 195 27.37 16.08 -41.42
CA LEU A 195 28.78 15.80 -41.68
C LEU A 195 29.05 15.46 -43.14
N VAL A 196 28.23 14.61 -43.75
CA VAL A 196 28.33 14.29 -45.19
C VAL A 196 28.12 15.53 -46.04
N THR A 197 27.09 16.32 -45.75
CA THR A 197 26.81 17.55 -46.52
C THR A 197 27.97 18.53 -46.45
N ILE A 198 28.62 18.66 -45.29
CA ILE A 198 29.82 19.51 -45.15
C ILE A 198 30.99 18.95 -45.94
N HIS A 199 31.24 17.64 -45.85
CA HIS A 199 32.33 17.00 -46.58
C HIS A 199 32.14 17.12 -48.10
N ASP A 200 30.94 16.80 -48.58
CA ASP A 200 30.57 16.88 -50.00
C ASP A 200 30.66 18.31 -50.53
N ARG A 201 30.21 19.32 -49.75
CA ARG A 201 30.41 20.74 -50.10
C ARG A 201 31.89 21.14 -50.19
N ARG A 202 32.75 20.62 -49.29
CA ARG A 202 34.19 20.92 -49.30
C ARG A 202 34.86 20.30 -50.52
N GLU A 203 34.56 19.04 -50.81
CA GLU A 203 35.07 18.34 -51.99
C GLU A 203 34.58 18.99 -53.28
N PHE A 204 33.30 19.38 -53.34
CA PHE A 204 32.74 20.08 -54.50
C PHE A 204 33.44 21.42 -54.76
N ALA A 205 33.67 22.24 -53.72
CA ALA A 205 34.37 23.51 -53.86
C ALA A 205 35.81 23.33 -54.37
N LYS A 206 36.52 22.32 -53.84
CA LYS A 206 37.86 21.95 -54.29
C LYS A 206 37.85 21.51 -55.76
N PHE A 207 36.88 20.68 -56.15
CA PHE A 207 36.71 20.22 -57.53
C PHE A 207 36.45 21.38 -58.50
N GLU A 208 35.61 22.36 -58.14
CA GLU A 208 35.38 23.54 -58.99
C GLU A 208 36.64 24.39 -59.17
N GLU A 209 37.46 24.57 -58.12
CA GLU A 209 38.75 25.25 -58.23
C GLU A 209 39.72 24.50 -59.15
N GLU A 210 39.84 23.17 -59.01
CA GLU A 210 40.67 22.33 -59.87
C GLU A 210 40.20 22.40 -61.33
N ARG A 211 38.88 22.33 -61.57
CA ARG A 211 38.29 22.44 -62.91
C ARG A 211 38.52 23.82 -63.54
N ALA A 212 38.46 24.90 -62.77
CA ALA A 212 38.74 26.26 -63.26
C ALA A 212 40.23 26.47 -63.60
N ARG A 213 41.14 25.79 -62.87
CA ARG A 213 42.58 25.82 -63.13
C ARG A 213 43.02 24.91 -64.27
N ALA A 214 42.23 23.89 -64.60
CA ALA A 214 42.45 23.02 -65.75
C ALA A 214 42.22 23.79 -67.07
N LYS A 215 43.19 24.61 -67.46
CA LYS A 215 43.31 25.11 -68.83
C LYS A 215 43.77 23.95 -69.71
N TRP A 216 42.91 23.55 -70.64
CA TRP A 216 43.32 22.69 -71.76
C TRP A 216 44.25 23.51 -72.66
N ASP A 217 45.47 23.03 -72.85
CA ASP A 217 46.38 23.61 -73.83
C ASP A 217 45.82 23.31 -75.23
N THR A 218 45.32 24.35 -75.90
CA THR A 218 44.89 24.29 -77.31
C THR A 218 46.08 24.35 -78.29
N GLY A 219 47.31 24.21 -77.78
CA GLY A 219 48.51 23.98 -78.58
C GLY A 219 48.45 22.61 -79.29
N HIS A 220 48.84 22.60 -80.56
CA HIS A 220 48.82 21.41 -81.42
C HIS A 220 49.47 20.20 -80.73
N ASN A 221 48.85 19.02 -80.85
CA ASN A 221 49.36 17.77 -80.29
C ASN A 221 50.83 17.56 -80.71
N PRO A 222 51.80 17.49 -79.78
CA PRO A 222 53.22 17.34 -80.10
C PRO A 222 53.57 16.02 -80.80
N LEU A 223 52.65 15.05 -80.84
CA LEU A 223 52.78 13.80 -81.62
C LEU A 223 52.26 13.92 -83.06
N TYR A 224 51.58 15.01 -83.42
CA TYR A 224 51.01 15.15 -84.75
C TYR A 224 52.09 15.56 -85.76
N LYS A 225 52.41 14.66 -86.69
CA LYS A 225 53.21 14.95 -87.89
C LYS A 225 52.26 15.11 -89.08
N GLY A 226 52.26 16.28 -89.71
CA GLY A 226 51.46 16.53 -90.92
C GLY A 226 51.85 15.58 -92.06
N ALA A 227 50.85 15.13 -92.84
CA ALA A 227 51.04 14.13 -93.89
C ALA A 227 51.78 14.66 -95.15
N THR A 228 52.14 15.94 -95.20
CA THR A 228 52.75 16.57 -96.36
C THR A 228 54.22 16.90 -96.08
N SER A 229 55.14 16.18 -96.71
CA SER A 229 56.58 16.50 -96.70
C SER A 229 56.94 17.31 -97.94
N THR A 230 57.30 18.58 -97.74
CA THR A 230 57.80 19.44 -98.84
C THR A 230 59.29 19.18 -99.01
N PHE A 231 59.70 18.54 -100.10
CA PHE A 231 61.11 18.36 -100.46
C PHE A 231 61.50 19.39 -101.51
N THR A 232 62.55 20.18 -101.25
CA THR A 232 63.11 21.13 -102.21
C THR A 232 63.92 20.40 -103.27
N ASN A 233 63.45 20.44 -104.52
CA ASN A 233 64.16 19.85 -105.65
C ASN A 233 65.33 20.77 -106.08
N ILE A 234 66.55 20.32 -105.80
CA ILE A 234 67.81 21.07 -105.99
C ILE A 234 68.16 21.27 -107.48
N THR A 235 67.42 20.67 -108.40
CA THR A 235 67.72 20.70 -109.85
C THR A 235 67.09 21.85 -110.63
N TYR A 236 66.17 22.63 -110.04
CA TYR A 236 65.52 23.77 -110.71
C TYR A 236 65.91 25.10 -110.03
N ARG A 237 67.11 25.60 -110.36
CA ARG A 237 67.44 27.03 -110.26
C ARG A 237 67.12 27.67 -111.61
N GLY A 238 65.89 28.14 -111.77
CA GLY A 238 65.50 28.94 -112.94
C GLY A 238 66.22 30.29 -112.90
N LYS A 239 66.97 30.60 -113.96
CA LYS A 239 67.47 31.95 -114.26
C LYS A 239 66.28 32.81 -114.68
N ASP A 240 66.01 33.87 -113.92
CA ASP A 240 66.12 35.28 -114.34
C ASP A 240 66.12 36.18 -113.10
#